data_AF-A0A1G7LU15-F1
#
_entry.id   AF-A0A1G7LU15-F1
#
_cell.length_a   1.000
_cell.length_b   1.000
_cell.length_c   1.000
_cell.angle_alpha   90.00
_cell.angle_beta   90.00
_cell.angle_gamma   90.00
#
_symmetry.space_group_name_H-M   'P 1'
#
loop_
_entity.id
_entity.type
_entity.pdbx_description
1 polymer ?
#
loop_
_entity_poly.entity_id
_entity_poly.type
_entity_poly.pdbx_seq_one_letter_code
_entity_poly.pdbx_strand_id
1 'polypeptide(L)' 'MLEEGITDTELENGTVIEDVHLVYDAAKNQTFIVATVNGHKMQYPLKKKTASVR' A
#
# COMPACT_ATOMS: atom_id res chain seq x y z
N MET A 1 11.40 12.01 9.50
CA MET A 1 10.69 10.94 10.23
C MET A 1 9.62 10.43 9.29
N LEU A 2 9.64 9.15 8.95
CA LEU A 2 8.56 8.50 8.19
C LEU A 2 7.79 7.70 9.24
N GLU A 3 6.54 8.09 9.47
CA GLU A 3 5.68 7.43 10.46
C GLU A 3 5.31 6.01 10.00
N GLU A 4 5.22 5.13 10.99
CA GLU A 4 4.83 3.73 10.86
C GLU A 4 3.45 3.59 10.21
N GLY A 5 3.24 2.45 9.55
CA GLY A 5 2.09 2.19 8.70
C GLY A 5 0.74 2.25 9.43
N ILE A 6 -0.32 2.39 8.61
CA ILE A 6 -1.71 2.28 9.04
C ILE A 6 -1.88 0.94 9.75
N THR A 7 -1.93 0.98 11.08
CA THR A 7 -2.52 -0.06 11.90
C THR A 7 -4.04 0.02 11.73
N ASP A 8 -4.79 -1.04 12.01
CA ASP A 8 -6.25 -1.22 11.79
C ASP A 8 -7.19 -0.13 12.43
N THR A 9 -6.67 1.05 12.77
CA THR A 9 -7.34 2.13 13.50
C THR A 9 -7.55 3.43 12.69
N GLU A 10 -7.33 3.47 11.37
CA GLU A 10 -7.51 4.71 10.58
C GLU A 10 -8.18 4.52 9.20
N LEU A 11 -9.13 3.61 9.09
CA LEU A 11 -10.20 3.81 8.11
C LEU A 11 -11.34 4.48 8.86
N GLU A 12 -11.34 5.83 8.87
CA GLU A 12 -12.46 6.58 9.42
C GLU A 12 -13.76 6.09 8.78
N ASN A 13 -14.83 6.04 9.58
CA ASN A 13 -16.15 5.66 9.10
C ASN A 13 -16.58 6.65 7.99
N GLY A 14 -16.56 6.21 6.73
CA GLY A 14 -16.71 7.08 5.54
C GLY A 14 -15.54 7.05 4.56
N THR A 15 -14.47 6.32 4.85
CA THR A 15 -13.34 6.15 3.93
C THR A 15 -13.76 5.33 2.70
N VAL A 16 -13.70 5.95 1.52
CA VAL A 16 -13.97 5.28 0.24
C VAL A 16 -12.65 4.96 -0.45
N ILE A 17 -12.46 3.68 -0.75
CA ILE A 17 -11.37 3.22 -1.62
C ILE A 17 -11.91 3.25 -3.05
N GLU A 18 -11.39 4.17 -3.86
CA GLU A 18 -11.87 4.40 -5.23
C GLU A 18 -11.15 3.52 -6.24
N ASP A 19 -9.83 3.39 -6.08
CA ASP A 19 -8.98 2.62 -6.98
C ASP A 19 -7.84 1.96 -6.21
N VAL A 20 -7.48 0.73 -6.60
CA VAL A 20 -6.35 -0.01 -6.06
C VAL A 20 -5.64 -0.71 -7.21
N HIS A 21 -4.35 -0.43 -7.38
CA HIS A 21 -3.53 -1.14 -8.36
C HIS A 21 -2.14 -1.46 -7.80
N LEU A 22 -1.57 -2.54 -8.32
CA LEU A 22 -0.25 -3.02 -7.93
C LEU A 22 0.80 -2.47 -8.91
N VAL A 23 1.84 -1.85 -8.37
CA VAL A 23 2.92 -1.27 -9.16
C VAL A 23 4.25 -1.89 -8.75
N TYR A 24 5.06 -2.24 -9.74
CA TYR A 24 6.44 -2.66 -9.53
C TYR A 24 7.39 -1.55 -9.99
N ASP A 25 8.23 -1.07 -9.08
CA ASP A 25 9.31 -0.13 -9.38
C ASP A 25 10.62 -0.90 -9.56
N ALA A 26 11.09 -0.94 -10.80
CA ALA A 26 12.31 -1.62 -11.19
C ALA A 26 13.58 -0.98 -10.60
N ALA A 27 13.58 0.34 -10.37
CA ALA A 27 14.73 1.04 -9.80
C ALA A 27 14.92 0.70 -8.31
N LYS A 28 13.81 0.51 -7.59
CA LYS A 28 13.80 0.13 -6.18
C LYS A 28 13.72 -1.39 -5.94
N ASN A 29 13.57 -2.18 -7.02
CA ASN A 29 13.31 -3.62 -6.97
C ASN A 29 12.25 -3.97 -5.90
N GLN A 30 11.16 -3.21 -5.94
CA GLN A 30 10.11 -3.25 -4.93
C GLN A 30 8.74 -3.10 -5.57
N THR A 31 7.81 -3.92 -5.11
CA THR A 31 6.40 -3.82 -5.45
C THR A 31 5.67 -3.06 -4.35
N PHE A 32 4.75 -2.18 -4.73
CA PHE A 32 3.87 -1.44 -3.83
C PHE A 32 2.44 -1.44 -4.35
N ILE A 33 1.51 -1.34 -3.42
CA ILE A 33 0.10 -1.07 -3.72
C ILE A 33 -0.04 0.46 -3.76
N VAL A 34 -0.66 0.97 -4.82
CA VAL A 34 -1.15 2.34 -4.85
C VAL A 34 -2.65 2.28 -4.69
N ALA A 35 -3.17 3.01 -3.70
CA ALA A 35 -4.60 3.17 -3.48
C ALA A 35 -4.97 4.65 -3.58
N THR A 36 -6.12 4.96 -4.17
CA THR A 36 -6.74 6.29 -4.07
C THR A 36 -7.83 6.21 -3.01
N VAL A 37 -7.63 6.95 -1.93
CA VAL A 37 -8.48 6.97 -0.75
C VAL A 37 -8.98 8.40 -0.56
N ASN A 38 -10.30 8.61 -0.66
CA ASN A 38 -10.91 9.94 -0.60
C ASN A 38 -10.26 10.96 -1.56
N GLY A 39 -9.95 10.56 -2.80
CA GLY A 39 -9.25 11.39 -3.78
C GLY A 39 -7.74 11.57 -3.56
N HIS A 40 -7.19 11.06 -2.45
CA HIS A 40 -5.77 11.14 -2.14
C HIS A 40 -5.05 9.83 -2.48
N LYS A 41 -3.93 9.95 -3.22
CA LYS A 41 -3.09 8.79 -3.55
C LYS A 41 -2.21 8.42 -2.36
N MET A 42 -2.31 7.17 -1.92
CA MET A 42 -1.46 6.56 -0.91
C MET A 42 -0.69 5.38 -1.49
N GLN A 43 0.56 5.20 -1.06
CA GLN A 43 1.44 4.14 -1.53
C GLN A 43 1.86 3.26 -0.35
N TYR A 44 1.64 1.95 -0.49
CA TYR A 44 1.94 0.96 0.54
C TYR A 44 2.95 -0.06 0.00
N PRO A 45 4.20 -0.07 0.51
CA PRO A 45 5.18 -1.06 0.08
C PRO A 45 4.73 -2.46 0.50
N LEU A 46 4.82 -3.43 -0.41
CA LEU A 46 4.65 -4.82 -0.03
C LEU A 46 5.88 -5.27 0.74
N LYS A 47 5.68 -5.72 1.99
CA LYS A 47 6.71 -6.48 2.70
C LYS A 47 7.03 -7.71 1.85
N LYS A 48 8.30 -7.92 1.51
CA LYS A 48 8.76 -9.12 0.82
C LYS A 48 8.38 -10.34 1.67
N LYS A 49 7.25 -11.00 1.36
CA LYS A 49 7.05 -12.37 1.81
C LYS A 49 8.01 -13.21 0.99
N THR A 50 8.96 -13.86 1.65
CA THR A 50 9.74 -14.94 1.04
C THR A 50 8.71 -15.99 0.62
N ALA A 51 8.37 -16.03 -0.67
CA ALA A 51 7.55 -17.08 -1.22
C ALA A 51 8.41 -18.35 -1.23
N SER A 52 8.28 -19.16 -0.18
CA SER A 52 8.76 -20.53 -0.20
C SER A 52 7.73 -21.36 -0.96
N VAL A 53 7.99 -21.56 -2.25
CA VAL A 53 7.29 -22.57 -3.04
C VAL A 53 8.01 -23.89 -2.74
N ARG A 54 7.30 -24.88 -2.18
CA ARG A 54 7.75 -26.28 -2.15
C ARG A 54 7.37 -26.97 -3.44
#